data_AF-A0A7D5MY67-F1
#
_entry.id   AF-A0A7D5MY67-F1
#
_cell.length_a   1.000
_cell.length_b   1.000
_cell.length_c   1.000
_cell.angle_alpha   90.00
_cell.angle_beta   90.00
_cell.angle_gamma   90.00
#
_symmetry.space_group_name_H-M   'P 1'
#
loop_
_entity.id
_entity.type
_entity.pdbx_description
1 polymer ?
#
loop_
_entity_poly.entity_id
_entity_poly.type
_entity_poly.pdbx_seq_one_letter_code
_entity_poly.pdbx_strand_id
1 'polypeptide(L)' 'MHNNKPWYVLIYGNYASPQAAKAALDQLPKNLKQLKPWVRPLSSVQSAIKHAG' A
#
# COMPACT_ATOMS: atom_id res chain seq x y z
N MET A 1 -7.53 2.57 17.15
CA MET A 1 -6.13 2.85 17.53
C MET A 1 -5.40 1.52 17.65
N HIS A 2 -4.59 1.13 16.65
CA HIS A 2 -3.68 -0.01 16.81
C HIS A 2 -2.37 0.52 17.43
N ASN A 3 -2.21 0.33 18.74
CA ASN A 3 -0.95 0.39 19.48
C ASN A 3 -0.16 1.72 19.50
N ASN A 4 -0.81 2.88 19.44
CA ASN A 4 -0.22 4.19 19.83
C ASN A 4 1.15 4.55 19.22
N LYS A 5 1.49 3.97 18.06
CA LYS A 5 2.74 4.21 17.34
C LYS A 5 2.41 4.80 15.97
N PRO A 6 3.11 5.84 15.52
CA PRO A 6 2.96 6.36 14.17
C PRO A 6 3.33 5.26 13.18
N TRP A 7 2.44 5.02 12.22
CA TRP A 7 2.64 4.06 11.15
C TRP A 7 2.94 4.82 9.87
N TYR A 8 3.99 4.41 9.17
CA TYR A 8 4.45 5.05 7.95
C TYR A 8 4.18 4.11 6.77
N VAL A 9 3.41 4.57 5.78
CA VAL A 9 3.13 3.82 4.54
C VAL A 9 4.03 4.32 3.44
N LEU A 10 4.69 3.41 2.74
CA LEU A 10 5.29 3.70 1.44
C LEU A 10 4.29 3.31 0.35
N ILE A 11 3.92 4.26 -0.50
CA ILE A 11 3.05 4.02 -1.65
C ILE A 11 3.93 3.87 -2.88
N TYR A 12 3.83 2.73 -3.56
CA TYR A 12 4.60 2.44 -4.76
C TYR A 12 3.67 2.34 -5.98
N GLY A 13 3.72 3.39 -6.81
CA GLY A 13 2.93 3.49 -8.04
C GLY A 13 1.47 3.90 -7.82
N ASN A 14 0.87 4.46 -8.87
CA ASN A 14 -0.57 4.67 -8.97
C ASN A 14 -1.07 3.89 -10.17
N TYR A 15 -2.03 2.97 -9.96
CA TYR A 15 -2.51 2.07 -10.99
C TYR A 15 -3.98 2.32 -11.26
N ALA A 16 -4.38 2.28 -12.53
CA ALA A 16 -5.76 2.53 -12.94
C ALA A 16 -6.74 1.44 -12.46
N SER A 17 -6.25 0.25 -12.09
CA SER A 17 -7.08 -0.86 -11.62
C SER A 17 -6.36 -1.77 -10.61
N PRO A 18 -7.11 -2.53 -9.79
CA PRO A 18 -6.55 -3.55 -8.91
C PRO A 18 -5.75 -4.62 -9.66
N GLN A 19 -6.15 -4.96 -10.89
CA GLN A 19 -5.46 -5.94 -11.73
C GLN A 19 -4.09 -5.42 -12.16
N ALA A 20 -4.01 -4.15 -12.57
CA ALA A 20 -2.74 -3.51 -12.91
C ALA A 20 -1.80 -3.42 -11.69
N ALA A 21 -2.34 -3.09 -10.52
CA ALA A 21 -1.56 -3.08 -9.27
C ALA A 21 -1.05 -4.49 -8.90
N LYS A 22 -1.86 -5.53 -9.13
CA LYS A 22 -1.45 -6.92 -8.87
C LYS A 22 -0.37 -7.40 -9.82
N ALA A 23 -0.50 -7.10 -11.12
CA ALA A 23 0.54 -7.41 -12.11
C ALA A 23 1.87 -6.71 -11.77
N ALA A 24 1.83 -5.49 -11.23
CA ALA A 24 3.03 -4.79 -10.80
C ALA A 24 3.75 -5.51 -9.64
N LEU A 25 3.04 -6.22 -8.76
CA LEU A 25 3.66 -7.04 -7.72
C LEU A 25 4.57 -8.12 -8.32
N ASP A 26 4.16 -8.72 -9.44
CA ASP A 26 4.93 -9.75 -10.13
C ASP A 26 6.18 -9.16 -10.82
N GLN A 27 6.18 -7.87 -11.13
CA GLN A 27 7.31 -7.16 -11.72
C GLN A 27 8.29 -6.60 -10.68
N LEU A 28 7.93 -6.60 -9.40
CA LEU A 28 8.80 -6.06 -8.36
C LEU A 28 10.12 -6.84 -8.23
N PRO A 29 11.24 -6.15 -7.97
CA PRO A 29 12.49 -6.79 -7.58
C PRO A 29 12.34 -7.63 -6.30
N LYS A 30 13.18 -8.66 -6.13
CA LYS A 30 13.06 -9.68 -5.07
C LYS A 30 13.06 -9.08 -3.66
N ASN A 31 13.89 -8.07 -3.41
CA ASN A 31 13.96 -7.35 -2.13
C ASN A 31 12.63 -6.65 -1.79
N LEU A 32 11.94 -6.09 -2.78
CA LEU A 32 10.63 -5.45 -2.56
C LEU A 32 9.51 -6.48 -2.40
N LYS A 33 9.55 -7.59 -3.13
CA LYS A 33 8.61 -8.71 -2.94
C LYS A 33 8.71 -9.32 -1.53
N GLN A 34 9.91 -9.36 -0.95
CA GLN A 34 10.13 -9.89 0.41
C GLN A 34 9.45 -9.06 1.49
N LEU A 35 9.19 -7.76 1.25
CA LEU A 35 8.43 -6.89 2.15
C LEU A 35 6.93 -7.23 2.17
N LYS A 36 6.49 -8.22 1.37
CA LYS A 36 5.10 -8.64 1.21
C LYS A 36 4.15 -7.45 0.96
N PRO A 37 4.41 -6.65 -0.09
CA PRO A 37 3.55 -5.53 -0.45
C PRO A 37 2.13 -6.02 -0.76
N TRP A 38 1.14 -5.25 -0.32
CA TRP A 38 -0.27 -5.56 -0.50
C TRP A 38 -0.92 -4.49 -1.40
N VAL A 39 -1.89 -4.91 -2.23
CA VAL A 39 -2.69 -3.98 -3.04
C VAL A 39 -3.78 -3.37 -2.16
N ARG A 40 -3.88 -2.03 -2.13
CA ARG A 40 -4.95 -1.29 -1.43
C ARG A 40 -5.46 -0.12 -2.28
N PRO A 41 -6.78 0.16 -2.28
CA PRO A 41 -7.33 1.36 -2.90
C PRO A 41 -6.81 2.64 -2.22
N LEU A 42 -6.49 3.67 -3.00
CA LEU A 42 -6.06 4.96 -2.46
C LEU A 42 -7.11 5.61 -1.56
N SER A 43 -8.40 5.44 -1.86
CA SER A 43 -9.49 5.93 -1.01
C SER A 43 -9.44 5.33 0.40
N SER A 44 -9.05 4.05 0.53
CA SER A 44 -8.86 3.38 1.82
C SER A 44 -7.66 3.95 2.57
N VAL A 45 -6.57 4.24 1.87
CA VAL A 45 -5.38 4.90 2.45
C VAL A 45 -5.72 6.30 2.93
N GLN A 46 -6.40 7.11 2.12
CA GLN A 46 -6.86 8.45 2.47
C GLN A 46 -7.79 8.42 3.68
N SER A 47 -8.73 7.46 3.72
CA SER A 47 -9.61 7.26 4.86
C SER A 47 -8.81 6.92 6.11
N ALA A 48 -7.82 6.02 6.02
CA ALA A 48 -6.97 5.67 7.16
C ALA A 48 -6.16 6.87 7.69
N ILE A 49 -5.63 7.70 6.79
CA ILE A 49 -4.91 8.94 7.16
C ILE A 49 -5.86 9.90 7.86
N LYS A 50 -7.07 10.12 7.31
CA LYS A 50 -8.07 11.02 7.89
C LYS A 50 -8.50 10.61 9.30
N HIS A 51 -8.63 9.31 9.58
CA HIS A 51 -9.01 8.81 10.90
C HIS A 51 -7.82 8.66 11.87
N ALA A 52 -6.59 8.76 11.38
CA ALA A 52 -5.39 8.74 12.21
C ALA A 52 -5.01 10.14 12.75
N GLY A 53 -5.59 11.19 12.16
CA GLY A 53 -5.47 12.58 12.62
C GLY A 53 -6.47 12.97 13.70
#